data_AF-A0A365XYF0-F1
#
_entry.id   AF-A0A365XYF0-F1
#
_cell.length_a   1.000
_cell.length_b   1.000
_cell.length_c   1.000
_cell.angle_alpha   90.00
_cell.angle_beta   90.00
_cell.angle_gamma   90.00
#
_symmetry.space_group_name_H-M   'P 1'
#
loop_
_entity.id
_entity.type
_entity.pdbx_description
1 polymer ?
#
loop_
_entity_poly.entity_id
_entity_poly.type
_entity_poly.pdbx_seq_one_letter_code
_entity_poly.pdbx_strand_id
1 'polypeptide(L)'
;MAGCTVVLLYQHFKAMVMQIYISEEAIIADIQDKFHGLYPCLKLEFFHTPYVDRVCNAKRNRVPPEMPIEKIRILHSFGWLDISHYRTALAVEHDLSYLFGLSAKVLHRSGSIWLQTTRAGHLSLEELNAGDGLKEPAALQLPEEPEKE
;
A
#
# COMPACT_ATOMS: atom_id res chain seq x y z
N MET A 1 13.66 38.37 11.81
CA MET A 1 13.07 37.67 10.65
C MET A 1 13.47 36.21 10.50
N ALA A 2 14.56 35.72 11.13
CA ALA A 2 14.99 34.31 11.03
C ALA A 2 14.01 33.27 11.61
N GLY A 3 13.26 33.62 12.67
CA GLY A 3 12.32 32.69 13.31
C GLY A 3 11.11 32.31 12.44
N CYS A 4 10.66 33.19 11.54
CA CYS A 4 9.53 32.92 10.66
C CYS A 4 9.90 31.88 9.59
N THR A 5 11.10 31.98 9.01
CA THR A 5 11.59 31.05 7.98
C THR A 5 11.78 29.64 8.53
N VAL A 6 12.30 29.47 9.76
CA VAL A 6 12.49 28.14 10.38
C VAL A 6 11.15 27.49 10.72
N VAL A 7 10.17 28.26 11.20
CA VAL A 7 8.81 27.74 11.46
C VAL A 7 8.13 27.33 10.16
N LEU A 8 8.23 28.15 9.10
CA LEU A 8 7.67 27.79 7.79
C LEU A 8 8.35 26.58 7.16
N LEU A 9 9.66 26.42 7.34
CA LEU A 9 10.40 25.24 6.87
C LEU A 9 9.99 23.99 7.65
N TYR A 10 9.82 24.10 8.97
CA TYR A 10 9.34 23.00 9.80
C TYR A 10 7.90 22.61 9.46
N GLN A 11 7.01 23.58 9.24
CA GLN A 11 5.63 23.29 8.84
C GLN A 11 5.58 22.65 7.45
N HIS A 12 6.40 23.10 6.50
CA HIS A 12 6.54 22.42 5.20
C HIS A 12 7.10 21.01 5.36
N PHE A 13 8.15 20.82 6.15
CA PHE A 13 8.74 19.50 6.40
C PHE A 13 7.75 18.55 7.06
N LYS A 14 6.98 19.03 8.04
CA LYS A 14 5.90 18.27 8.69
C LYS A 14 4.76 17.94 7.73
N ALA A 15 4.44 18.84 6.79
CA ALA A 15 3.45 18.58 5.74
C ALA A 15 3.94 17.58 4.68
N MET A 16 5.26 17.39 4.55
CA MET A 16 5.86 16.43 3.62
C MET A 16 5.93 15.00 4.18
N VAL A 17 5.88 14.85 5.52
CA VAL A 17 5.94 13.56 6.20
C VAL A 17 4.53 13.04 6.48
N MET A 18 4.12 12.00 5.75
CA MET A 18 2.84 11.32 5.97
C MET A 18 3.09 9.96 6.61
N GLN A 19 2.35 9.65 7.68
CA GLN A 19 2.55 8.41 8.43
C GLN A 19 1.22 7.77 8.85
N ILE A 20 1.20 6.45 8.90
CA ILE A 20 0.09 5.66 9.48
C ILE A 20 0.59 4.98 10.74
N TYR A 21 -0.11 5.15 11.85
CA TYR A 21 0.15 4.35 13.05
C TYR A 21 -0.53 2.99 12.93
N ILE A 22 0.25 1.92 13.03
CA ILE A 22 -0.19 0.53 13.08
C ILE A 22 -0.13 0.09 14.55
N SER A 23 -1.30 -0.03 15.18
CA SER A 23 -1.45 -0.53 16.55
C SER A 23 -1.76 -2.02 16.57
N GLU A 24 -1.67 -2.67 17.73
CA GLU A 24 -1.93 -4.11 17.86
C GLU A 24 -3.39 -4.49 17.58
N GLU A 25 -4.31 -3.58 17.89
CA GLU A 25 -5.75 -3.72 17.76
C GLU A 25 -6.28 -3.24 16.41
N ALA A 26 -5.39 -2.78 15.52
CA ALA A 26 -5.80 -2.28 14.21
C ALA A 26 -6.50 -3.39 13.39
N ILE A 27 -7.50 -2.99 12.63
CA ILE A 27 -8.09 -3.83 11.58
C ILE A 27 -7.50 -3.42 10.22
N ILE A 28 -7.53 -4.35 9.27
CA ILE A 28 -6.97 -4.14 7.94
C ILE A 28 -7.63 -2.96 7.22
N ALA A 29 -8.95 -2.84 7.34
CA ALA A 29 -9.74 -1.73 6.77
C ALA A 29 -9.18 -0.36 7.16
N ASP A 30 -8.86 -0.14 8.44
CA ASP A 30 -8.38 1.16 8.93
C ASP A 30 -7.07 1.59 8.26
N ILE A 31 -6.17 0.64 8.01
CA ILE A 31 -4.89 0.90 7.35
C ILE A 31 -5.12 1.19 5.87
N GLN A 32 -6.00 0.40 5.22
CA GLN A 32 -6.37 0.60 3.83
C GLN A 32 -7.02 1.96 3.60
N ASP A 33 -7.98 2.34 4.44
CA ASP A 33 -8.74 3.59 4.34
C ASP A 33 -7.84 4.81 4.57
N LYS A 34 -6.95 4.76 5.57
CA LYS A 34 -5.97 5.84 5.80
C LYS A 34 -5.03 6.02 4.61
N PHE A 35 -4.56 4.93 4.03
CA PHE A 35 -3.70 4.97 2.85
C PHE A 35 -4.45 5.50 1.62
N HIS A 36 -5.64 4.96 1.35
CA HIS A 36 -6.47 5.34 0.20
C HIS A 36 -6.96 6.80 0.29
N GLY A 37 -7.25 7.28 1.50
CA GLY A 37 -7.62 8.68 1.74
C GLY A 37 -6.54 9.68 1.33
N LEU A 38 -5.26 9.29 1.39
CA LEU A 38 -4.13 10.10 0.93
C LEU A 38 -3.81 9.88 -0.55
N TYR A 39 -4.04 8.66 -1.06
CA TYR A 39 -3.76 8.27 -2.43
C TYR A 39 -5.01 7.66 -3.10
N PRO A 40 -5.95 8.47 -3.61
CA PRO A 40 -7.23 7.98 -4.15
C PRO A 40 -7.12 7.07 -5.37
N CYS A 41 -5.99 7.10 -6.09
CA CYS A 41 -5.72 6.21 -7.21
C CYS A 41 -4.95 4.96 -6.78
N LEU A 42 -4.56 4.85 -5.50
CA LEU A 42 -3.83 3.71 -4.95
C LEU A 42 -4.63 3.01 -3.85
N LYS A 43 -4.31 1.74 -3.59
CA LYS A 43 -4.80 1.02 -2.41
C LYS A 43 -3.77 0.00 -1.94
N LEU A 44 -3.87 -0.38 -0.67
CA LEU A 44 -3.17 -1.52 -0.11
C LEU A 44 -4.05 -2.77 -0.15
N GLU A 45 -3.47 -3.90 -0.52
CA GLU A 45 -4.12 -5.21 -0.42
C GLU A 45 -3.22 -6.17 0.37
N PHE A 46 -3.79 -6.83 1.38
CA PHE A 46 -3.06 -7.68 2.32
C PHE A 46 -3.26 -9.17 2.00
N PHE A 47 -2.26 -9.98 2.32
CA PHE A 47 -2.22 -11.41 2.03
C PHE A 47 -1.78 -12.22 3.25
N HIS A 48 -2.28 -13.45 3.40
CA HIS A 48 -1.88 -14.33 4.52
C HIS A 48 -0.44 -14.85 4.39
N THR A 49 0.07 -15.00 3.17
CA THR A 49 1.45 -15.47 2.92
C THR A 49 2.24 -14.47 2.07
N PRO A 50 3.54 -14.26 2.39
CA PRO A 50 4.42 -13.42 1.56
C PRO A 50 4.68 -14.04 0.18
N TYR A 51 4.57 -15.36 0.07
CA TYR A 51 4.62 -16.08 -1.19
C TYR A 51 3.21 -16.24 -1.75
N VAL A 52 2.91 -15.51 -2.83
CA VAL A 52 1.82 -15.89 -3.74
C VAL A 52 2.34 -17.06 -4.55
N ASP A 53 2.10 -18.29 -4.07
CA ASP A 53 2.35 -19.48 -4.88
C ASP A 53 1.54 -19.34 -6.17
N ARG A 54 2.20 -19.42 -7.33
CA ARG A 54 1.58 -19.29 -8.65
C ARG A 54 0.44 -20.28 -8.91
N VAL A 55 0.29 -21.28 -8.03
CA VAL A 55 -0.71 -22.36 -8.09
C VAL A 55 -1.91 -22.09 -7.16
N CYS A 56 -1.75 -21.24 -6.14
CA CYS A 56 -2.81 -20.96 -5.18
C CYS A 56 -3.50 -19.66 -5.59
N ASN A 57 -4.78 -19.75 -5.99
CA ASN A 57 -5.61 -18.63 -6.43
C ASN A 57 -5.35 -17.36 -5.59
N ALA A 58 -4.74 -16.33 -6.19
CA ALA A 58 -4.40 -15.09 -5.48
C ALA A 58 -5.61 -14.44 -4.78
N LYS A 59 -6.84 -14.74 -5.22
CA LYS A 59 -8.09 -14.36 -4.54
C LYS A 59 -8.29 -15.06 -3.19
N ARG A 60 -7.91 -16.34 -3.05
CA ARG A 60 -8.06 -17.12 -1.82
C ARG A 60 -7.07 -16.73 -0.72
N ASN A 61 -5.99 -16.05 -1.08
CA ASN A 61 -4.95 -15.64 -0.14
C ASN A 61 -5.11 -14.19 0.34
N ARG A 62 -6.08 -13.43 -0.21
CA ARG A 62 -6.38 -12.07 0.22
C ARG A 62 -7.01 -12.09 1.59
N VAL A 63 -6.56 -11.17 2.44
CA VAL A 63 -7.12 -10.98 3.78
C VAL A 63 -8.35 -10.08 3.68
N PRO A 64 -9.49 -10.46 4.29
CA PRO A 64 -10.66 -9.60 4.33
C PRO A 64 -10.41 -8.34 5.19
N PRO A 65 -10.99 -7.18 4.84
CA PRO A 65 -10.71 -5.91 5.50
C PRO A 65 -11.13 -5.88 6.98
N GLU A 66 -12.10 -6.71 7.39
CA GLU A 66 -12.56 -6.83 8.79
C GLU A 66 -11.58 -7.63 9.68
N MET A 67 -10.55 -8.24 9.11
CA MET A 67 -9.59 -9.04 9.86
C MET A 67 -8.72 -8.14 10.78
N PRO A 68 -8.55 -8.49 12.06
CA PRO A 68 -7.55 -7.86 12.92
C PRO A 68 -6.13 -8.17 12.45
N ILE A 69 -5.22 -7.20 12.49
CA ILE A 69 -3.84 -7.42 12.03
C ILE A 69 -3.11 -8.50 12.83
N GLU A 70 -3.49 -8.68 14.11
CA GLU A 70 -2.92 -9.69 15.01
C GLU A 70 -3.09 -11.12 14.49
N LYS A 71 -4.07 -11.39 13.63
CA LYS A 71 -4.32 -12.71 13.06
C LYS A 71 -3.43 -13.06 11.87
N ILE A 72 -2.79 -12.06 11.27
CA ILE A 72 -2.04 -12.24 10.03
C ILE A 72 -0.56 -11.84 10.14
N ARG A 73 -0.20 -11.00 11.11
CA ARG A 73 1.17 -10.54 11.29
C ARG A 73 2.04 -11.65 11.85
N ILE A 74 3.26 -11.76 11.32
CA ILE A 74 4.28 -12.67 11.83
C ILE A 74 5.07 -12.01 12.98
N LEU A 75 5.16 -10.67 12.97
CA LEU A 75 5.88 -9.88 13.97
C LEU A 75 4.88 -9.08 14.81
N HIS A 76 4.98 -9.18 16.14
CA HIS A 76 4.10 -8.48 17.09
C HIS A 76 4.66 -7.10 17.46
N SER A 77 4.89 -6.27 16.46
CA SER A 77 5.36 -4.90 16.60
C SER A 77 4.24 -3.91 16.25
N PHE A 78 4.37 -2.69 16.79
CA PHE A 78 3.49 -1.56 16.53
C PHE A 78 4.34 -0.31 16.33
N GLY A 79 3.80 0.69 15.63
CA GLY A 79 4.58 1.89 15.32
C GLY A 79 4.08 2.66 14.12
N TRP A 80 4.88 3.63 13.69
CA TRP A 80 4.59 4.49 12.56
C TRP A 80 5.18 3.89 11.28
N LEU A 81 4.32 3.72 10.27
CA LEU A 81 4.70 3.44 8.89
C LEU A 81 4.82 4.76 8.14
N ASP A 82 6.00 5.02 7.55
CA ASP A 82 6.22 6.15 6.65
C ASP A 82 5.62 5.88 5.26
N ILE A 83 4.61 6.65 4.92
CA ILE A 83 3.92 6.63 3.62
C ILE A 83 3.99 8.00 2.96
N SER A 84 5.07 8.75 3.20
CA SER A 84 5.27 10.06 2.59
C SER A 84 5.25 9.97 1.06
N HIS A 85 4.84 11.06 0.41
CA HIS A 85 4.66 11.15 -1.05
C HIS A 85 5.87 10.67 -1.87
N TYR A 86 7.10 10.92 -1.38
CA TYR A 86 8.36 10.51 -2.01
C TYR A 86 8.69 9.03 -1.83
N ARG A 87 8.02 8.31 -0.93
CA ARG A 87 8.25 6.88 -0.71
C ARG A 87 7.83 6.10 -1.94
N THR A 88 8.57 5.05 -2.27
CA THR A 88 8.20 4.17 -3.37
C THR A 88 7.23 3.10 -2.89
N ALA A 89 6.41 2.55 -3.80
CA ALA A 89 5.51 1.46 -3.47
C ALA A 89 6.27 0.25 -2.89
N LEU A 90 7.41 -0.12 -3.48
CA LEU A 90 8.24 -1.21 -2.97
C LEU A 90 8.79 -0.94 -1.57
N ALA A 91 9.16 0.31 -1.26
CA ALA A 91 9.66 0.66 0.06
C ALA A 91 8.55 0.55 1.13
N VAL A 92 7.31 0.92 0.80
CA VAL A 92 6.17 0.76 1.72
C VAL A 92 5.82 -0.71 1.93
N GLU A 93 5.77 -1.51 0.86
CA GLU A 93 5.55 -2.96 0.95
C GLU A 93 6.64 -3.66 1.77
N HIS A 94 7.89 -3.26 1.54
CA HIS A 94 9.03 -3.76 2.29
C HIS A 94 8.87 -3.44 3.78
N ASP A 95 8.58 -2.19 4.14
CA ASP A 95 8.48 -1.78 5.55
C ASP A 95 7.28 -2.43 6.26
N LEU A 96 6.15 -2.63 5.56
CA LEU A 96 5.04 -3.43 6.07
C LEU A 96 5.47 -4.86 6.42
N SER A 97 6.24 -5.50 5.54
CA SER A 97 6.74 -6.85 5.78
C SER A 97 7.83 -6.90 6.85
N TYR A 98 8.78 -5.97 6.81
CA TYR A 98 9.99 -5.99 7.64
C TYR A 98 9.71 -5.51 9.06
N LEU A 99 8.98 -4.40 9.20
CA LEU A 99 8.70 -3.81 10.50
C LEU A 99 7.55 -4.50 11.20
N PHE A 100 6.51 -4.92 10.46
CA PHE A 100 5.25 -5.41 11.04
C PHE A 100 4.92 -6.86 10.68
N GLY A 101 5.73 -7.54 9.85
CA GLY A 101 5.43 -8.91 9.43
C GLY A 101 4.15 -9.02 8.61
N LEU A 102 3.74 -7.94 7.93
CA LEU A 102 2.52 -7.87 7.13
C LEU A 102 2.86 -8.01 5.65
N SER A 103 2.28 -9.01 4.98
CA SER A 103 2.38 -9.11 3.53
C SER A 103 1.32 -8.22 2.88
N ALA A 104 1.77 -7.18 2.18
CA ALA A 104 0.90 -6.25 1.48
C ALA A 104 1.44 -5.90 0.08
N LYS A 105 0.55 -5.48 -0.79
CA LYS A 105 0.86 -4.94 -2.12
C LYS A 105 0.17 -3.60 -2.32
N VAL A 106 0.87 -2.67 -2.96
CA VAL A 106 0.28 -1.43 -3.47
C VAL A 106 -0.29 -1.70 -4.86
N LEU A 107 -1.55 -1.33 -5.07
CA LEU A 107 -2.25 -1.44 -6.34
C LEU A 107 -2.64 -0.05 -6.83
N HIS A 108 -2.54 0.18 -8.13
CA HIS A 108 -2.96 1.39 -8.82
C HIS A 108 -4.25 1.16 -9.61
N ARG A 109 -5.13 2.17 -9.64
CA ARG A 109 -6.37 2.16 -10.41
C ARG A 109 -6.12 2.64 -11.84
N SER A 110 -6.26 1.74 -12.81
CA SER A 110 -6.34 2.11 -14.24
C SER A 110 -7.78 1.91 -14.72
N GLY A 111 -8.52 2.99 -14.95
CA GLY A 111 -9.94 2.92 -15.30
C GLY A 111 -10.80 2.22 -14.23
N SER A 112 -11.37 1.07 -14.58
CA SER A 112 -12.18 0.22 -13.69
C SER A 112 -11.39 -0.91 -13.03
N ILE A 113 -10.12 -1.10 -13.39
CA ILE A 113 -9.29 -2.22 -12.90
C ILE A 113 -8.21 -1.76 -11.91
N TRP A 114 -7.85 -2.65 -11.00
CA TRP A 114 -6.75 -2.45 -10.05
C TRP A 114 -5.55 -3.31 -10.44
N LEU A 115 -4.41 -2.67 -10.70
CA LEU A 115 -3.19 -3.30 -11.17
C LEU A 115 -2.11 -3.26 -10.09
N GLN A 116 -1.38 -4.36 -9.90
CA GLN A 116 -0.22 -4.36 -9.00
C GLN A 116 0.88 -3.45 -9.56
N THR A 117 1.54 -2.71 -8.67
CA THR A 117 2.60 -1.78 -9.07
C THR A 117 3.95 -2.47 -9.29
N THR A 118 4.06 -3.81 -9.25
CA THR A 118 5.33 -4.56 -9.28
C THR A 118 6.35 -4.06 -10.33
N ARG A 119 5.91 -3.72 -11.54
CA ARG A 119 6.80 -3.21 -12.62
C ARG A 119 7.17 -1.73 -12.46
N ALA A 120 6.33 -0.95 -11.80
CA ALA A 120 6.49 0.48 -11.54
C ALA A 120 6.76 0.79 -10.05
N GLY A 121 7.13 -0.22 -9.26
CA GLY A 121 7.17 -0.10 -7.81
C GLY A 121 8.34 0.73 -7.28
N HIS A 122 9.25 1.13 -8.17
CA HIS A 122 10.33 2.07 -7.92
C HIS A 122 9.87 3.53 -8.00
N LEU A 123 8.69 3.80 -8.57
CA LEU A 123 8.11 5.14 -8.58
C LEU A 123 7.56 5.49 -7.19
N SER A 124 7.57 6.78 -6.90
CA SER A 124 7.00 7.32 -5.67
C SER A 124 5.48 7.13 -5.63
N LEU A 125 4.90 7.15 -4.42
CA LEU A 125 3.45 7.09 -4.24
C LEU A 125 2.75 8.25 -4.94
N GLU A 126 3.36 9.43 -4.95
CA GLU A 126 2.82 10.58 -5.67
C GLU A 126 2.79 10.37 -7.18
N GLU A 127 3.89 9.92 -7.79
CA GLU A 127 3.97 9.64 -9.23
C GLU A 127 2.99 8.53 -9.65
N LEU A 128 2.87 7.48 -8.83
CA LEU A 128 1.92 6.40 -9.07
C LEU A 128 0.47 6.90 -8.93
N ASN A 129 0.19 7.76 -7.95
CA ASN A 129 -1.15 8.27 -7.71
C ASN A 129 -1.58 9.31 -8.79
N ALA A 130 -0.65 10.06 -9.34
CA ALA A 130 -0.89 11.00 -10.45
C ALA A 130 -1.18 10.29 -11.79
N GLY A 131 -0.79 9.02 -11.93
CA GLY A 131 -1.05 8.20 -13.13
C GLY A 131 0.00 8.34 -14.24
N ASP A 132 1.04 9.16 -14.06
CA ASP A 132 2.07 9.40 -15.08
C ASP A 132 2.98 8.18 -15.32
N GLY A 133 3.11 7.30 -14.33
CA GLY A 133 4.00 6.13 -14.36
C GLY A 133 3.47 4.88 -15.06
N LEU A 134 2.18 4.84 -15.40
CA LEU A 134 1.50 3.64 -15.92
C LEU A 134 0.79 3.94 -17.23
N LYS A 135 1.54 4.42 -18.23
CA LYS A 135 1.10 4.38 -19.64
C LYS A 135 1.26 2.93 -20.14
N GLU A 136 0.14 2.23 -20.31
CA GLU A 136 0.09 0.85 -20.83
C GLU A 136 0.78 0.69 -22.21
N PRO A 137 1.40 -0.48 -22.52
CA PRO A 137 0.66 -1.74 -22.58
C PRO A 137 1.41 -2.97 -22.04
N ALA A 138 0.70 -3.77 -21.24
CA ALA A 138 0.63 -5.23 -21.35
C ALA A 138 -0.12 -5.71 -20.12
N ALA A 139 -1.41 -5.96 -20.33
CA ALA A 139 -2.31 -6.51 -19.36
C ALA A 139 -1.69 -7.73 -18.66
N LEU A 140 -1.52 -7.65 -17.35
CA LEU A 140 -1.72 -8.84 -16.53
C LEU A 140 -3.23 -9.00 -16.40
N GLN A 141 -3.85 -9.54 -17.44
CA GLN A 141 -5.15 -10.20 -17.30
C GLN A 141 -4.92 -11.32 -16.28
N LEU A 142 -5.32 -11.11 -15.03
CA LEU A 142 -5.73 -12.23 -14.23
C LEU A 142 -6.96 -12.81 -14.95
N PRO A 143 -6.95 -14.09 -15.36
CA PRO A 143 -8.09 -14.67 -16.05
C PRO A 143 -9.33 -14.49 -15.16
N GLU A 144 -10.33 -13.79 -15.68
CA GLU A 144 -11.70 -14.06 -15.25
C GLU A 144 -12.03 -15.42 -15.85
N GLU A 145 -11.79 -16.48 -15.08
CA GLU A 145 -12.25 -17.81 -15.44
C GLU A 145 -13.76 -17.72 -15.75
N PRO A 146 -14.22 -18.20 -16.91
CA PRO A 146 -15.63 -18.15 -17.24
C PRO A 146 -16.40 -18.96 -16.21
N GLU A 147 -17.46 -18.36 -15.66
CA GLU A 147 -18.50 -19.11 -14.95
C GLU A 147 -18.98 -20.22 -15.88
N LYS A 148 -18.68 -21.46 -15.54
CA LYS A 148 -19.29 -22.62 -16.17
C LYS A 148 -20.27 -23.23 -15.18
N GLU A 149 -21.53 -23.25 -15.63
CA GLU A 149 -22.72 -23.94 -15.11
C GLU A 149 -22.43 -25.28 -14.41
#